data_AF-A0A359MQQ2-F1
#
_entry.id   AF-A0A359MQQ2-F1
#
_cell.length_a   1.000
_cell.length_b   1.000
_cell.length_c   1.000
_cell.angle_alpha   90.00
_cell.angle_beta   90.00
_cell.angle_gamma   90.00
#
_symmetry.space_group_name_H-M   'P 1'
#
loop_
_entity.id
_entity.type
_entity.pdbx_description
1 polymer ?
#
loop_
_entity_poly.entity_id
_entity_poly.type
_entity_poly.pdbx_seq_one_letter_code
_entity_poly.pdbx_strand_id
1 'polypeptide(L)'
;MGNLLIVNSFSLQRKKIVVILLMCLSTLSGFAQSTITGIIKDTSGNPLPGVTVSIKGTTKTGTISNIEGRYNIKTSNYATLIFSYIGMKSQEVNINDIHTQI
;
A
#
# COMPACT_ATOMS: atom_id res chain seq x y z
N MET A 1 24.42 55.72 27.77
CA MET A 1 23.83 54.78 28.75
C MET A 1 22.77 53.97 28.01
N GLY A 2 23.12 52.80 27.46
CA GLY A 2 22.21 51.98 26.65
C GLY A 2 21.52 50.93 27.50
N ASN A 3 20.19 50.93 27.53
CA ASN A 3 19.40 49.94 28.26
C ASN A 3 19.41 48.59 27.51
N LEU A 4 19.91 47.56 28.19
CA LEU A 4 19.89 46.18 27.73
C LEU A 4 18.53 45.56 28.05
N LEU A 5 17.70 45.36 27.03
CA LEU A 5 16.46 44.60 27.19
C LEU A 5 16.79 43.11 27.13
N ILE A 6 16.84 42.46 28.28
CA ILE A 6 16.76 41.00 28.37
C ILE A 6 15.32 40.62 28.01
N VAL A 7 15.03 40.52 26.72
CA VAL A 7 13.79 39.90 26.26
C VAL A 7 13.84 38.42 26.61
N ASN A 8 12.92 38.03 27.49
CA ASN A 8 12.76 36.69 28.01
C ASN A 8 12.63 35.66 26.86
N SER A 9 13.76 35.01 26.52
CA SER A 9 13.86 33.96 25.48
C SER A 9 12.96 32.74 25.77
N PHE A 10 12.42 32.64 26.99
CA PHE A 10 11.63 31.50 27.48
C PHE A 10 10.28 31.30 26.75
N SER A 11 9.62 32.39 26.32
CA SER A 11 8.31 32.30 25.65
C SER A 11 8.40 31.77 24.20
N LEU A 12 9.57 31.93 23.56
CA LEU A 12 9.83 31.50 22.19
C LEU A 12 10.21 30.02 22.12
N GLN A 13 10.92 29.50 23.13
CA GLN A 13 11.29 28.08 23.23
C GLN A 13 10.05 27.18 23.41
N ARG A 14 9.04 27.61 24.18
CA ARG A 14 7.77 26.89 24.36
C ARG A 14 6.97 26.76 23.06
N LYS A 15 6.92 27.83 22.24
CA LYS A 15 6.20 27.81 20.94
C LYS A 15 6.87 26.87 19.93
N LYS A 16 8.21 26.84 19.88
CA LYS A 16 8.97 25.92 19.02
C LYS A 16 8.74 24.45 19.40
N ILE A 17 8.70 24.15 20.69
CA ILE A 17 8.40 22.80 21.20
C ILE A 17 7.00 22.35 20.78
N VAL A 18 5.99 23.23 20.87
CA VAL A 18 4.61 22.93 20.45
C VAL A 18 4.52 22.71 18.95
N VAL A 19 5.23 23.49 18.13
CA VAL A 19 5.27 23.32 16.66
C VAL A 19 5.96 22.01 16.25
N ILE A 20 7.05 21.64 16.92
CA ILE A 20 7.75 20.36 16.70
C ILE A 20 6.86 19.17 17.11
N LEU A 21 6.14 19.28 18.23
CA LEU A 21 5.19 18.26 18.68
C LEU A 21 4.03 18.09 17.67
N LEU A 22 3.50 19.19 17.14
CA LEU A 22 2.44 19.19 16.12
C LEU A 22 2.89 18.59 14.78
N MET A 23 4.13 18.84 14.36
CA MET A 23 4.72 18.23 13.16
C MET A 23 5.01 16.73 13.33
N CYS A 24 5.29 16.25 14.55
CA CYS A 24 5.42 14.81 14.79
C CYS A 24 4.08 14.08 14.68
N LEU A 25 3.00 14.68 15.18
CA LEU A 25 1.66 14.07 15.17
C LEU A 25 1.07 13.93 13.76
N SER A 26 1.48 14.76 12.80
CA SER A 26 0.95 14.71 11.43
C SER A 26 1.47 13.53 10.59
N THR A 27 2.45 12.76 11.09
CA THR A 27 2.99 11.58 10.39
C THR A 27 2.20 10.29 10.67
N LEU A 28 1.18 10.31 11.54
CA LEU A 28 0.41 9.11 11.91
C LEU A 28 -0.52 8.56 10.81
N SER A 29 -0.64 9.20 9.66
CA SER A 29 -1.50 8.73 8.55
C SER A 29 -0.75 7.78 7.61
N GLY A 30 -0.25 6.67 8.14
CA GLY A 30 0.24 5.55 7.33
C GLY A 30 -0.92 4.69 6.83
N PHE A 31 -1.29 4.80 5.56
CA PHE A 31 -2.30 3.94 4.94
C PHE A 31 -1.93 2.46 5.11
N ALA A 32 -2.75 1.70 5.83
CA ALA A 32 -2.54 0.27 6.07
C ALA A 32 -2.76 -0.53 4.77
N GLN A 33 -1.68 -0.72 4.02
CA GLN A 33 -1.67 -1.56 2.83
C GLN A 33 -1.44 -3.01 3.27
N SER A 34 -2.37 -3.91 2.95
CA SER A 34 -2.27 -5.33 3.24
C SER A 34 -1.54 -6.05 2.11
N THR A 35 -0.76 -7.07 2.45
CA THR A 35 -0.10 -7.93 1.46
C THR A 35 -1.00 -9.12 1.14
N ILE A 36 -1.49 -9.16 -0.10
CA ILE A 36 -2.24 -10.31 -0.62
C ILE A 36 -1.27 -11.21 -1.37
N THR A 37 -1.26 -12.49 -1.02
CA THR A 37 -0.46 -13.52 -1.68
C THR A 37 -1.36 -14.67 -2.12
N GLY A 38 -0.99 -15.33 -3.21
CA GLY A 38 -1.72 -16.46 -3.74
C GLY A 38 -0.94 -17.18 -4.82
N ILE A 39 -1.50 -18.26 -5.34
CA ILE A 39 -0.94 -19.05 -6.44
C ILE A 39 -1.97 -19.10 -7.57
N ILE A 40 -1.53 -18.74 -8.78
CA ILE A 40 -2.34 -18.78 -9.99
C ILE A 40 -2.09 -20.12 -10.68
N LYS A 41 -3.18 -20.84 -10.97
CA LYS A 41 -3.16 -22.15 -11.62
C LYS A 41 -4.04 -22.14 -12.87
N ASP A 42 -3.73 -23.03 -13.81
CA ASP A 42 -4.57 -23.30 -14.96
C ASP A 42 -5.75 -24.23 -14.61
N THR A 43 -6.59 -24.54 -15.60
CA THR A 43 -7.73 -25.47 -15.45
C THR A 43 -7.32 -26.91 -15.18
N SER A 44 -6.06 -27.26 -15.43
CA SER A 44 -5.48 -28.59 -15.19
C SER A 44 -4.82 -28.67 -13.81
N GLY A 45 -4.78 -27.56 -13.06
CA GLY A 45 -4.16 -27.46 -11.73
C GLY A 45 -2.66 -27.13 -11.74
N ASN A 46 -2.07 -26.88 -12.91
CA ASN A 46 -0.64 -26.53 -13.04
C ASN A 46 -0.41 -25.04 -12.70
N PRO A 47 0.71 -24.69 -12.06
CA PRO A 47 1.06 -23.29 -11.80
C PRO A 47 1.27 -22.51 -13.11
N LEU A 48 0.74 -21.28 -13.16
CA LEU A 48 0.81 -20.42 -14.35
C LEU A 48 1.73 -19.21 -14.12
N PRO A 49 2.96 -19.23 -14.66
CA PRO A 49 3.90 -18.12 -14.57
C PRO A 49 3.59 -17.00 -15.57
N GLY A 50 4.05 -15.77 -15.28
CA GLY A 50 3.94 -14.65 -16.22
C GLY A 50 2.57 -13.97 -16.28
N VAL A 51 1.67 -14.28 -15.34
CA VAL A 51 0.37 -13.61 -15.22
C VAL A 51 0.56 -12.25 -14.58
N THR A 52 0.05 -11.21 -15.24
CA THR A 52 0.04 -9.85 -14.71
C THR A 52 -1.13 -9.70 -13.75
N VAL A 53 -0.84 -9.28 -12.52
CA VAL A 53 -1.82 -9.00 -11.47
C VAL A 53 -1.79 -7.50 -11.21
N SER A 54 -2.88 -6.80 -11.50
CA SER A 54 -3.01 -5.36 -11.27
C SER A 54 -4.24 -5.05 -10.42
N ILE A 55 -4.31 -3.86 -9.83
CA ILE A 55 -5.48 -3.42 -9.06
C ILE A 55 -6.39 -2.60 -9.97
N LYS A 56 -7.68 -2.92 -10.00
CA LYS A 56 -8.67 -2.20 -10.80
C LYS A 56 -8.67 -0.71 -10.47
N GLY A 57 -8.57 0.13 -11.50
CA GLY A 57 -8.50 1.59 -11.36
C GLY A 57 -7.13 2.12 -10.93
N THR A 58 -6.12 1.28 -10.74
CA THR A 58 -4.74 1.70 -10.47
C THR A 58 -3.80 1.25 -11.58
N THR A 59 -2.97 2.16 -12.06
CA THR A 59 -1.97 1.89 -13.11
C THR A 59 -0.55 1.74 -12.58
N LYS A 60 -0.30 2.08 -11.30
CA LYS A 60 1.06 2.05 -10.71
C LYS A 60 1.39 0.79 -9.92
N THR A 61 0.38 0.06 -9.45
CA THR A 61 0.58 -1.08 -8.55
C THR A 61 0.15 -2.35 -9.25
N GLY A 62 1.13 -3.10 -9.71
CA GLY A 62 0.95 -4.42 -10.30
C GLY A 62 2.16 -5.31 -10.00
N THR A 63 1.95 -6.61 -10.10
CA THR A 63 2.98 -7.64 -9.92
C THR A 63 2.82 -8.71 -10.99
N ILE A 64 3.83 -9.53 -11.19
CA ILE A 64 3.80 -10.65 -12.15
C ILE A 64 4.01 -11.94 -11.38
N SER A 65 3.26 -12.99 -11.72
CA SER A 65 3.44 -14.30 -11.10
C SER A 65 4.81 -14.91 -11.45
N ASN A 66 5.44 -15.54 -10.45
CA ASN A 66 6.73 -16.21 -10.61
C ASN A 66 6.58 -17.60 -11.29
N ILE A 67 7.69 -18.35 -11.39
CA ILE A 67 7.74 -19.71 -11.98
C ILE A 67 6.77 -20.70 -11.31
N GLU A 68 6.48 -20.53 -10.03
CA GLU A 68 5.53 -21.36 -9.28
C GLU A 68 4.09 -20.83 -9.37
N GLY A 69 3.82 -19.82 -10.19
CA GLY A 69 2.53 -19.14 -10.28
C GLY A 69 2.20 -18.27 -9.07
N ARG A 70 3.14 -18.07 -8.13
CA ARG A 70 2.92 -17.28 -6.92
C ARG A 70 2.98 -15.79 -7.23
N TYR A 71 2.08 -15.02 -6.63
CA TYR A 71 2.08 -13.57 -6.66
C TYR A 71 2.07 -12.96 -5.25
N ASN A 72 2.56 -11.74 -5.14
CA ASN A 72 2.50 -10.92 -3.93
C ASN A 72 2.22 -9.48 -4.34
N ILE A 73 1.10 -8.94 -3.89
CA ILE A 73 0.68 -7.56 -4.18
C ILE A 73 0.23 -6.86 -2.91
N LYS A 74 0.72 -5.63 -2.71
CA LYS A 74 0.27 -4.77 -1.61
C LYS A 74 -0.95 -3.98 -2.07
N THR A 75 -2.07 -4.11 -1.37
CA THR A 75 -3.32 -3.45 -1.73
C THR A 75 -4.23 -3.23 -0.51
N SER A 76 -5.30 -2.47 -0.67
CA SER A 76 -6.37 -2.37 0.33
C SER A 76 -7.20 -3.67 0.33
N ASN A 77 -7.75 -4.04 1.49
CA ASN A 77 -8.56 -5.25 1.66
C ASN A 77 -9.85 -5.24 0.79
N TYR A 78 -10.26 -4.08 0.28
CA TYR A 78 -11.48 -3.90 -0.52
C TYR A 78 -11.21 -3.75 -2.02
N ALA A 79 -9.99 -4.02 -2.48
CA ALA A 79 -9.64 -3.82 -3.88
C ALA A 79 -10.06 -4.99 -4.77
N THR A 80 -10.29 -4.71 -6.05
CA THR A 80 -10.48 -5.73 -7.09
C THR A 80 -9.16 -5.96 -7.81
N LEU A 81 -8.72 -7.21 -7.88
CA LEU A 81 -7.55 -7.62 -8.64
C LEU A 81 -7.95 -8.01 -10.06
N ILE A 82 -7.16 -7.58 -11.03
CA ILE A 82 -7.28 -7.93 -12.44
C ILE A 82 -6.13 -8.85 -12.78
N PHE A 83 -6.45 -10.06 -13.22
CA PHE A 83 -5.52 -11.05 -13.71
C PHE A 83 -5.55 -11.03 -15.23
N SER A 84 -4.41 -10.74 -15.85
CA SER A 84 -4.25 -10.69 -17.30
C SER A 84 -3.06 -11.53 -17.73
N TYR A 85 -3.26 -12.31 -18.78
CA TYR A 85 -2.23 -13.12 -19.40
C TYR A 85 -2.31 -12.96 -20.91
N ILE A 86 -1.16 -13.00 -21.60
CA ILE A 86 -1.07 -12.75 -23.02
C ILE A 86 -1.95 -13.78 -23.77
N GLY A 87 -2.88 -13.29 -24.59
CA GLY A 87 -3.78 -14.13 -25.36
C GLY A 87 -4.97 -14.71 -24.57
N MET A 88 -5.15 -14.34 -23.31
CA MET A 88 -6.30 -14.75 -22.49
C MET A 88 -7.23 -13.58 -22.17
N LYS A 89 -8.48 -13.89 -21.84
CA LYS A 89 -9.43 -12.92 -21.31
C LYS A 89 -9.04 -12.54 -19.88
N SER A 90 -8.94 -11.24 -19.60
CA SER A 90 -8.70 -10.75 -18.24
C SER A 90 -9.82 -11.16 -17.30
N GLN A 91 -9.47 -11.55 -16.09
CA GLN A 91 -10.40 -11.89 -15.02
C GLN A 91 -10.31 -10.86 -13.90
N GLU A 92 -11.46 -10.47 -13.35
CA GLU A 92 -11.55 -9.57 -12.21
C GLU A 92 -12.03 -10.35 -10.99
N VAL A 93 -11.32 -10.23 -9.87
CA VAL A 93 -11.64 -10.93 -8.62
C VAL A 93 -11.57 -9.95 -7.46
N ASN A 94 -12.61 -9.89 -6.63
CA ASN A 94 -12.61 -9.09 -5.42
C ASN A 94 -11.80 -9.81 -4.34
N ILE A 95 -10.94 -9.11 -3.60
CA ILE A 95 -10.15 -9.68 -2.50
C ILE A 95 -11.04 -10.33 -1.42
N ASN A 96 -12.24 -9.81 -1.19
CA ASN A 96 -13.20 -10.41 -0.25
C ASN A 96 -13.64 -11.82 -0.68
N ASP A 97 -13.70 -12.09 -1.99
CA ASP A 97 -14.05 -13.42 -2.51
C ASP A 97 -12.88 -14.40 -2.31
N ILE A 98 -11.64 -13.90 -2.33
CA ILE A 98 -10.41 -14.70 -2.13
C ILE A 98 -10.29 -15.16 -0.67
N HIS A 99 -10.75 -14.34 0.28
CA HIS A 99 -10.72 -14.68 1.71
C HIS A 99 -11.76 -15.73 2.12
N THR A 100 -12.81 -15.93 1.32
CA THR A 100 -13.99 -16.74 1.70
C THR A 100 -13.86 -18.23 1.32
N GLN A 101 -12.68 -18.69 0.88
CA GLN A 101 -12.39 -20.11 0.67
C GLN A 101 -11.63 -20.67 1.88
N ILE A 102 -12.33 -20.92 2.98
CA ILE A 102 -11.82 -21.69 4.14
C ILE A 102 -12.86 -22.74 4.54
#